data_AF-A0A917FJQ0-F1
#
_entry.id   AF-A0A917FJQ0-F1
#
_cell.length_a   1.000
_cell.length_b   1.000
_cell.length_c   1.000
_cell.angle_alpha   90.00
_cell.angle_beta   90.00
_cell.angle_gamma   90.00
#
_symmetry.space_group_name_H-M   'P 1'
#
loop_
_entity.id
_entity.type
_entity.pdbx_description
1 polymer ?
#
loop_
_entity_poly.entity_id
_entity_poly.type
_entity_poly.pdbx_seq_one_letter_code
_entity_poly.pdbx_strand_id
1 'polypeptide(L)'
;MTTALVNRLAGLMRTAPAVYASRTCRETLRVMFQHPESKCLVVCNAANEPLGLLMSEPFFLRATGRLGRDMFYTEPVTKQMNAQPLIVDLSAPLDSVLSAALNRPDSLRSDALILTRSGKYAGVVYPSDLLRCQQ
;
A
#
# COMPACT_ATOMS: atom_id res chain seq x y z
N MET A 1 35.89 0.41 5.26
CA MET A 1 34.75 -0.07 6.08
C MET A 1 33.47 0.35 5.37
N THR A 2 32.62 -0.64 5.08
CA THR A 2 31.72 -0.73 3.92
C THR A 2 30.36 -0.07 4.20
N THR A 3 30.18 1.20 3.85
CA THR A 3 28.90 1.93 4.04
C THR A 3 28.05 2.02 2.76
N ALA A 4 28.33 1.20 1.74
CA ALA A 4 27.73 1.33 0.40
C ALA A 4 26.73 0.22 0.03
N LEU A 5 26.28 -0.60 0.98
CA LEU A 5 25.12 -1.47 0.79
C LEU A 5 23.89 -0.88 1.50
N VAL A 6 23.65 0.41 1.28
CA VAL A 6 22.42 1.06 1.73
C VAL A 6 21.27 0.28 1.12
N ASN A 7 20.53 -0.39 1.99
CA ASN A 7 19.44 -1.31 1.72
C ASN A 7 18.66 -0.94 0.44
N ARG A 8 18.91 -1.64 -0.68
CA ARG A 8 18.37 -1.26 -2.02
C ARG A 8 16.85 -1.10 -2.01
N LEU A 9 16.18 -1.86 -1.15
CA LEU A 9 14.74 -1.79 -0.89
C LEU A 9 14.31 -0.42 -0.34
N ALA A 10 15.07 0.15 0.60
CA ALA A 10 14.80 1.47 1.15
C ALA A 10 14.99 2.58 0.10
N GLY A 11 15.88 2.39 -0.88
CA GLY A 11 16.07 3.32 -2.00
C GLY A 11 14.92 3.32 -3.01
N LEU A 12 14.14 2.24 -3.07
CA LEU A 12 12.95 2.11 -3.92
C LEU A 12 11.64 2.45 -3.19
N MET A 13 11.74 2.71 -1.88
CA MET A 13 10.59 3.03 -1.05
C MET A 13 9.94 4.34 -1.51
N ARG A 14 8.62 4.30 -1.63
CA ARG A 14 7.79 5.46 -1.87
C ARG A 14 6.93 5.74 -0.65
N THR A 15 6.67 7.02 -0.43
CA THR A 15 5.71 7.48 0.56
C THR A 15 4.30 7.24 0.03
N ALA A 16 3.47 6.57 0.82
CA ALA A 16 2.02 6.53 0.63
C ALA A 16 1.33 6.95 1.93
N PRO A 17 0.20 7.69 1.84
CA PRO A 17 -0.54 8.09 3.02
C PRO A 17 -1.09 6.87 3.75
N ALA A 18 -0.97 6.88 5.08
CA ALA A 18 -1.59 5.90 5.95
C ALA A 18 -2.88 6.46 6.56
N VAL A 19 -3.91 5.61 6.64
CA VAL A 19 -5.18 5.91 7.29
C VAL A 19 -5.47 4.85 8.35
N TYR A 20 -6.18 5.23 9.41
CA TYR A 20 -6.58 4.27 10.42
C TYR A 20 -7.78 3.44 9.96
N ALA A 21 -7.81 2.17 10.36
CA ALA A 21 -8.93 1.25 10.13
C ALA A 21 -10.27 1.74 10.69
N SER A 22 -10.26 2.66 11.66
CA SER A 22 -11.46 3.30 12.20
C SER A 22 -12.06 4.37 11.27
N ARG A 23 -11.32 4.82 10.25
CA ARG A 23 -11.80 5.84 9.31
C ARG A 23 -12.86 5.30 8.36
N THR A 24 -13.79 6.18 8.05
CA THR A 24 -14.81 5.96 7.03
C THR A 24 -14.24 6.09 5.61
N CYS A 25 -14.91 5.51 4.63
CA CYS A 25 -14.56 5.69 3.22
C CYS A 25 -14.53 7.18 2.82
N ARG A 26 -15.44 8.00 3.36
CA ARG A 26 -15.46 9.45 3.11
C ARG A 26 -14.20 10.17 3.59
N GLU A 27 -13.73 9.84 4.79
CA GLU A 27 -12.50 10.42 5.33
C GLU A 27 -11.28 9.95 4.55
N THR A 28 -11.24 8.67 4.19
CA THR A 28 -10.17 8.11 3.35
C THR A 28 -10.12 8.76 1.96
N LEU A 29 -11.27 9.01 1.32
CA LEU A 29 -11.34 9.76 0.06
C LEU A 29 -10.73 11.16 0.20
N ARG A 30 -11.02 11.86 1.30
CA ARG A 30 -10.43 13.18 1.56
C ARG A 30 -8.90 13.12 1.63
N VAL A 31 -8.35 12.11 2.29
CA VAL A 31 -6.88 11.88 2.33
C VAL A 31 -6.34 11.58 0.94
N MET A 32 -7.03 10.74 0.18
CA MET A 32 -6.65 10.43 -1.20
C MET A 32 -6.58 11.70 -2.07
N PHE A 33 -7.55 12.60 -1.95
CA PHE A 33 -7.54 13.88 -2.68
C PHE A 33 -6.45 14.85 -2.21
N GLN A 34 -5.97 14.73 -0.97
CA GLN A 34 -4.83 15.50 -0.46
C GLN A 34 -3.48 14.99 -0.98
N HIS A 35 -3.45 13.75 -1.47
CA HIS A 35 -2.25 13.06 -1.97
C HIS A 35 -2.45 12.50 -3.39
N PRO A 36 -2.75 13.36 -4.40
CA PRO A 36 -3.00 12.90 -5.77
C PRO A 36 -1.81 12.18 -6.42
N GLU A 37 -0.59 12.40 -5.92
CA GLU A 37 0.63 11.70 -6.33
C GLU A 37 0.67 10.22 -5.89
N SER A 38 -0.13 9.85 -4.88
CA SER A 38 -0.14 8.52 -4.29
C SER A 38 -1.18 7.63 -4.96
N LYS A 39 -0.72 6.53 -5.57
CA LYS A 39 -1.59 5.54 -6.25
C LYS A 39 -2.25 4.54 -5.28
N CYS A 40 -1.88 4.58 -4.01
CA CYS A 40 -2.45 3.74 -2.98
C CYS A 40 -2.42 4.43 -1.61
N LEU A 41 -3.24 3.92 -0.70
CA LEU A 41 -3.27 4.26 0.72
C LEU A 41 -3.07 2.99 1.54
N VAL A 42 -2.39 3.10 2.67
CA VAL A 42 -2.21 1.97 3.60
C VAL A 42 -3.17 2.11 4.76
N VAL A 43 -3.90 1.04 5.07
CA VAL A 43 -4.79 1.00 6.23
C VAL A 43 -4.02 0.40 7.40
N CYS A 44 -3.85 1.16 8.47
CA CYS A 44 -3.15 0.74 9.68
C CYS A 44 -4.08 0.63 10.89
N ASN A 45 -3.67 -0.13 11.90
CA ASN A 45 -4.27 -0.09 13.23
C ASN A 45 -3.74 1.09 14.07
N ALA A 46 -4.20 1.21 15.31
CA ALA A 46 -3.75 2.26 16.25
C ALA A 46 -2.27 2.16 16.63
N ALA A 47 -1.65 0.98 16.50
CA ALA A 47 -0.23 0.75 16.75
C ALA A 47 0.67 1.04 15.52
N ASN A 48 0.08 1.55 14.43
CA ASN A 48 0.73 1.78 13.13
C ASN A 48 1.22 0.50 12.43
N GLU A 49 0.54 -0.62 12.68
CA GLU A 49 0.76 -1.87 11.96
C GLU A 49 -0.17 -1.93 10.74
N PRO A 50 0.34 -2.27 9.56
CA PRO A 50 -0.47 -2.33 8.35
C PRO A 50 -1.44 -3.51 8.39
N LEU A 51 -2.71 -3.23 8.15
CA LEU A 51 -3.79 -4.21 8.06
C LEU A 51 -4.23 -4.47 6.62
N GLY A 52 -4.06 -3.49 5.74
CA GLY A 52 -4.55 -3.58 4.36
C GLY A 52 -4.00 -2.52 3.44
N LEU A 53 -4.19 -2.74 2.14
CA LEU A 53 -3.83 -1.81 1.08
C LEU A 53 -5.09 -1.38 0.33
N LEU A 54 -5.20 -0.10 0.02
CA LEU A 54 -6.28 0.46 -0.77
C LEU A 54 -5.70 1.12 -2.02
N MET A 55 -6.02 0.60 -3.20
CA MET A 55 -5.60 1.22 -4.46
C MET A 55 -6.53 2.39 -4.79
N SER A 56 -5.97 3.56 -5.07
CA SER A 56 -6.73 4.81 -5.24
C SER A 56 -7.72 4.73 -6.40
N GLU A 57 -7.33 4.12 -7.52
CA GLU A 57 -8.16 4.02 -8.73
C GLU A 57 -9.45 3.19 -8.54
N PRO A 58 -9.41 1.89 -8.14
CA PRO A 58 -10.63 1.12 -7.91
C PRO A 58 -11.47 1.68 -6.76
N PHE A 59 -10.84 2.28 -5.75
CA PHE A 59 -11.56 2.92 -4.65
C PHE A 59 -12.33 4.16 -5.11
N PHE A 60 -11.71 5.01 -5.92
CA PHE A 60 -12.36 6.18 -6.52
C PHE A 60 -13.50 5.77 -7.45
N LEU A 61 -13.29 4.76 -8.31
CA LEU A 61 -14.33 4.24 -9.20
C LEU A 61 -15.56 3.75 -8.41
N ARG A 62 -15.35 3.04 -7.30
CA ARG A 62 -16.43 2.64 -6.38
C ARG A 62 -17.14 3.85 -5.76
N ALA A 63 -16.38 4.84 -5.31
CA ALA A 63 -16.92 6.07 -4.73
C ALA A 63 -17.76 6.90 -5.71
N THR A 64 -17.43 6.89 -7.00
CA THR A 64 -18.18 7.57 -8.07
C THR A 64 -19.25 6.70 -8.73
N GLY A 65 -19.34 5.43 -8.34
CA GLY A 65 -20.28 4.47 -8.91
C GLY A 65 -21.74 4.83 -8.68
N ARG A 66 -22.62 4.29 -9.55
CA ARG A 66 -24.07 4.57 -9.54
C ARG A 66 -24.85 3.95 -8.36
N LEU A 67 -24.25 3.05 -7.58
CA LEU A 67 -24.93 2.29 -6.51
C LEU A 67 -24.50 2.79 -5.12
N GLY A 68 -25.44 3.35 -4.36
CA GLY A 68 -25.34 3.42 -2.89
C GLY A 68 -24.34 4.43 -2.29
N ARG A 69 -24.21 5.63 -2.87
CA ARG A 69 -23.31 6.69 -2.38
C ARG A 69 -23.40 6.93 -0.87
N ASP A 70 -24.60 6.98 -0.29
CA ASP A 70 -24.76 7.35 1.13
C ASP A 70 -24.22 6.29 2.10
N MET A 71 -24.48 5.00 1.80
CA MET A 71 -23.98 3.91 2.63
C MET A 71 -22.48 3.73 2.47
N PHE A 72 -21.96 3.78 1.24
CA PHE A 72 -20.52 3.65 0.97
C PHE A 72 -19.68 4.64 1.77
N TYR A 73 -20.10 5.91 1.84
CA TYR A 73 -19.35 6.96 2.53
C TYR A 73 -19.26 6.77 4.05
N THR A 74 -20.26 6.13 4.66
CA THR A 74 -20.31 5.88 6.11
C THR A 74 -19.68 4.54 6.51
N GLU A 75 -19.47 3.63 5.56
CA GLU A 75 -18.78 2.37 5.82
C GLU A 75 -17.31 2.58 6.22
N PRO A 76 -16.76 1.68 7.07
CA PRO A 76 -15.35 1.69 7.41
C PRO A 76 -14.51 1.29 6.18
N VAL A 77 -13.34 1.92 6.05
CA VAL A 77 -12.39 1.65 4.95
C VAL A 77 -11.95 0.19 4.88
N THR A 78 -11.99 -0.51 6.00
CA THR A 78 -11.63 -1.95 6.11
C THR A 78 -12.47 -2.87 5.24
N LYS A 79 -13.69 -2.46 4.84
CA LYS A 79 -14.52 -3.24 3.89
C LYS A 79 -14.09 -3.11 2.44
N GLN A 80 -13.33 -2.05 2.11
CA GLN A 80 -12.94 -1.73 0.74
C GLN A 80 -11.46 -2.04 0.47
N MET A 81 -10.65 -2.18 1.52
CA MET A 81 -9.23 -2.51 1.40
C MET A 81 -9.00 -3.96 0.94
N ASN A 82 -7.89 -4.18 0.24
CA ASN A 82 -7.31 -5.50 0.13
C ASN A 82 -6.77 -5.93 1.51
N ALA A 83 -7.41 -6.93 2.11
CA ALA A 83 -7.06 -7.48 3.42
C ALA A 83 -5.92 -8.51 3.38
N GLN A 84 -5.43 -8.88 2.20
CA GLN A 84 -4.26 -9.74 2.02
C GLN A 84 -3.18 -9.02 1.19
N PRO A 85 -2.71 -7.84 1.64
CA PRO A 85 -1.60 -7.19 0.96
C PRO A 85 -0.31 -7.98 1.17
N LEU A 86 0.63 -7.86 0.24
CA LEU A 86 1.98 -8.37 0.46
C LEU A 86 2.73 -7.39 1.38
N ILE A 87 3.00 -7.83 2.60
CA ILE A 87 3.73 -7.07 3.63
C ILE A 87 5.12 -7.67 3.74
N VAL A 88 6.15 -6.83 3.66
CA VAL A 88 7.55 -7.24 3.78
C VAL A 88 8.29 -6.30 4.73
N ASP A 89 9.27 -6.83 5.47
CA ASP A 89 10.14 -5.97 6.30
C ASP A 89 11.24 -5.36 5.44
N LEU A 90 11.65 -4.13 5.75
CA LEU A 90 12.75 -3.45 5.09
C LEU A 90 14.04 -4.26 5.16
N SER A 91 14.28 -5.08 6.19
CA SER A 91 15.47 -5.93 6.28
C SER A 91 15.46 -7.12 5.32
N ALA A 92 14.35 -7.37 4.61
CA ALA A 92 14.25 -8.50 3.69
C ALA A 92 15.15 -8.31 2.44
N PRO A 93 15.74 -9.38 1.90
CA PRO A 93 16.49 -9.32 0.65
C PRO A 93 15.61 -8.90 -0.53
N LEU A 94 16.12 -8.02 -1.41
CA LEU A 94 15.41 -7.52 -2.60
C LEU A 94 14.90 -8.69 -3.47
N ASP A 95 15.74 -9.69 -3.75
CA ASP A 95 15.37 -10.86 -4.57
C ASP A 95 14.20 -11.65 -3.98
N SER A 96 14.17 -11.82 -2.66
CA SER A 96 13.04 -12.49 -1.99
C SER A 96 11.75 -11.70 -2.13
N VAL A 97 11.82 -10.38 -1.99
CA VAL A 97 10.65 -9.49 -2.16
C VAL A 97 10.19 -9.47 -3.62
N LEU A 98 11.11 -9.45 -4.58
CA LEU A 98 10.79 -9.52 -6.01
C LEU A 98 10.13 -10.85 -6.38
N SER A 99 10.69 -11.97 -5.92
CA SER A 99 10.11 -13.30 -6.12
C SER A 99 8.69 -13.38 -5.54
N ALA A 100 8.49 -12.90 -4.31
CA ALA A 100 7.17 -12.82 -3.70
C ALA A 100 6.21 -11.93 -4.50
N ALA A 101 6.69 -10.80 -5.03
CA ALA A 101 5.89 -9.90 -5.84
C ALA A 101 5.40 -10.54 -7.15
N LEU A 102 6.26 -11.33 -7.81
CA LEU A 102 6.00 -12.00 -9.08
C LEU A 102 5.08 -13.23 -8.94
N ASN A 103 5.20 -13.96 -7.84
CA ASN A 103 4.38 -15.15 -7.54
C ASN A 103 2.91 -14.81 -7.17
N ARG A 104 2.54 -13.52 -7.13
CA ARG A 104 1.16 -13.08 -6.89
C ARG A 104 0.27 -13.34 -8.10
N PRO A 105 -1.05 -13.53 -7.87
CA PRO A 105 -2.02 -13.54 -8.96
C PRO A 105 -1.96 -12.23 -9.75
N ASP A 106 -2.22 -12.31 -11.07
CA ASP A 106 -2.12 -11.18 -12.01
C ASP A 106 -2.83 -9.91 -11.54
N SER A 107 -4.00 -10.06 -10.90
CA SER A 107 -4.80 -8.96 -10.37
C SER A 107 -4.10 -8.15 -9.28
N LEU A 108 -3.16 -8.75 -8.54
CA LEU A 108 -2.39 -8.13 -7.46
C LEU A 108 -0.93 -7.90 -7.84
N ARG A 109 -0.49 -8.36 -9.02
CA ARG A 109 0.91 -8.23 -9.45
C ARG A 109 1.29 -6.79 -9.76
N SER A 110 0.31 -5.93 -10.04
CA SER A 110 0.50 -4.48 -10.22
C SER A 110 0.36 -3.68 -8.92
N ASP A 111 -0.20 -4.29 -7.87
CA ASP A 111 -0.44 -3.62 -6.60
C ASP A 111 0.86 -3.37 -5.85
N ALA A 112 0.87 -2.24 -5.14
CA ALA A 112 1.96 -1.88 -4.25
C ALA A 112 2.16 -2.95 -3.17
N LEU A 113 3.39 -3.11 -2.71
CA LEU A 113 3.74 -3.87 -1.53
C LEU A 113 3.88 -2.92 -0.36
N ILE A 114 3.52 -3.37 0.84
CA ILE A 114 3.69 -2.61 2.07
C ILE A 114 5.05 -2.96 2.66
N LEU A 115 5.86 -1.94 2.92
CA LEU A 115 7.11 -2.04 3.64
C LEU A 115 6.89 -1.75 5.12
N THR A 116 7.45 -2.60 5.96
CA THR A 116 7.43 -2.45 7.41
C THR A 116 8.84 -2.33 7.96
N ARG A 117 8.95 -1.72 9.14
CA ARG A 117 10.16 -1.74 9.95
C ARG A 117 9.78 -2.21 11.34
N SER A 118 10.18 -3.42 11.70
CA SER A 118 9.82 -4.01 13.00
C SER A 118 8.30 -4.07 13.19
N GLY A 119 7.58 -4.50 12.15
CA GLY A 119 6.11 -4.64 12.14
C GLY A 119 5.31 -3.35 11.93
N LYS A 120 5.94 -2.18 12.00
CA LYS A 120 5.28 -0.88 11.78
C LYS A 120 5.37 -0.43 10.34
N TYR A 121 4.32 0.23 9.84
CA TYR A 121 4.32 0.80 8.50
C TYR A 121 5.46 1.79 8.30
N ALA A 122 6.24 1.58 7.23
CA ALA A 122 7.38 2.42 6.86
C ALA A 122 7.19 3.09 5.49
N GLY A 123 6.53 2.42 4.54
CA GLY A 123 6.29 2.94 3.20
C GLY A 123 5.75 1.86 2.27
N VAL A 124 5.76 2.12 0.97
CA VAL A 124 5.35 1.16 -0.05
C VAL A 124 6.39 1.02 -1.15
N VAL A 125 6.36 -0.06 -1.91
CA VAL A 125 7.16 -0.22 -3.13
C VAL A 125 6.30 -0.83 -4.23
N TYR A 126 6.50 -0.39 -5.47
CA TYR A 126 5.80 -0.98 -6.61
C TYR A 126 6.65 -2.08 -7.24
N PRO A 127 6.05 -3.17 -7.72
CA PRO A 127 6.75 -4.23 -8.45
C PRO A 127 7.54 -3.69 -9.65
N SER A 128 7.01 -2.66 -10.31
CA SER A 128 7.69 -1.96 -11.41
C SER A 128 8.99 -1.27 -11.01
N ASP A 129 9.10 -0.77 -9.77
CA ASP A 129 10.34 -0.20 -9.25
C ASP A 129 11.36 -1.31 -8.92
N LEU A 130 10.90 -2.46 -8.40
CA LEU A 130 11.75 -3.63 -8.13
C LEU A 130 12.37 -4.19 -9.42
N LEU A 131 11.57 -4.31 -10.48
CA LEU A 131 12.01 -4.83 -11.78
C LEU A 131 13.06 -3.94 -12.46
N ARG A 132 12.99 -2.61 -12.27
CA ARG A 132 14.00 -1.68 -12.82
C ARG A 132 15.36 -1.83 -12.16
N CYS A 133 15.44 -2.36 -10.94
CA CYS A 133 16.71 -2.56 -10.25
C CYS A 133 17.48 -3.80 -10.73
N GLN A 134 16.89 -4.64 -11.58
CA GLN A 134 17.55 -5.82 -12.17
C GLN A 134 18.07 -5.59 -13.60
N GLN A 135 17.92 -4.38 -14.14
CA GLN A 135 18.45 -4.00 -15.46
C GLN A 135 19.70 -3.13 -15.36
#